data_AF-A7T850-F1
#
_entry.id   AF-A7T850-F1
#
_cell.length_a   1.000
_cell.length_b   1.000
_cell.length_c   1.000
_cell.angle_alpha   90.00
_cell.angle_beta   90.00
_cell.angle_gamma   90.00
#
_symmetry.space_group_name_H-M   'P 1'
#
loop_
_entity.id
_entity.type
_entity.pdbx_description
1 polymer ?
#
loop_
_entity_poly.entity_id
_entity_poly.type
_entity_poly.pdbx_seq_one_letter_code
_entity_poly.pdbx_strand_id
1 'polypeptide(L)'
;FCDLGTSGGGWTVIQRRMDGSVDFYRGWDEYKWGFGDKNGEFWLGLENIHVMTSQRRYRLRFDMEDFEGNTRYAEYDGFKVGDEVTNYKLVALGEFSGK
;
A
#
# COMPACT_ATOMS: atom_id res chain seq x y z
N PHE A 1 -0.79 -10.17 3.44
CA PHE A 1 -1.69 -10.74 2.43
C PHE A 1 -0.99 -10.61 1.09
N CYS A 2 -0.98 -11.66 0.27
CA CYS A 2 -0.36 -11.66 -1.04
C CYS A 2 -1.46 -11.80 -2.09
N ASP A 3 -1.51 -10.87 -3.04
CA ASP A 3 -2.39 -10.99 -4.21
C ASP A 3 -1.62 -11.71 -5.32
N LEU A 4 -2.14 -12.89 -5.68
CA LEU A 4 -1.58 -13.79 -6.68
C LEU A 4 -2.36 -13.76 -8.01
N GLY A 5 -3.46 -13.02 -8.09
CA GLY A 5 -4.33 -12.97 -9.27
C GLY A 5 -4.17 -11.70 -10.10
N THR A 6 -3.99 -10.55 -9.46
CA THR A 6 -3.97 -9.26 -10.16
C THR A 6 -2.67 -9.06 -10.95
N SER A 7 -2.78 -8.69 -12.23
CA SER A 7 -1.63 -8.34 -13.10
C SER A 7 -0.49 -9.37 -13.09
N GLY A 8 -0.83 -10.66 -13.14
CA GLY A 8 0.16 -11.75 -13.10
C GLY A 8 0.67 -12.12 -11.70
N GLY A 9 0.12 -11.52 -10.65
CA GLY A 9 0.37 -11.88 -9.25
C GLY A 9 1.71 -11.36 -8.69
N GLY A 10 2.02 -11.78 -7.47
CA GLY A 10 3.27 -11.40 -6.77
C GLY A 10 3.18 -10.04 -6.06
N TRP A 11 1.97 -9.55 -5.79
CA TRP A 11 1.76 -8.29 -5.09
C TRP A 11 1.66 -8.51 -3.59
N THR A 12 2.44 -7.74 -2.84
CA THR A 12 2.25 -7.62 -1.39
C THR A 12 1.28 -6.48 -1.15
N VAL A 13 0.11 -6.78 -0.59
CA VAL A 13 -0.86 -5.73 -0.25
C VAL A 13 -0.39 -5.01 1.00
N ILE A 14 -0.23 -3.68 0.88
CA ILE A 14 0.23 -2.81 1.97
C ILE A 14 -0.92 -2.08 2.67
N GLN A 15 -2.07 -1.95 2.01
CA GLN A 15 -3.30 -1.36 2.55
C GLN A 15 -4.50 -2.00 1.85
N ARG A 16 -5.58 -2.28 2.59
CA ARG A 16 -6.89 -2.61 2.00
C ARG A 16 -8.04 -1.90 2.71
N ARG A 17 -8.97 -1.33 1.93
CA ARG A 17 -10.31 -0.84 2.33
C ARG A 17 -11.37 -1.59 1.55
N MET A 18 -12.47 -1.96 2.20
CA MET A 18 -13.57 -2.71 1.56
C MET A 18 -14.93 -2.49 2.23
N ASP A 19 -15.00 -2.37 3.55
CA ASP A 19 -16.27 -2.40 4.29
C ASP A 19 -16.35 -1.40 5.45
N GLY A 20 -15.27 -0.67 5.74
CA GLY A 20 -15.21 0.27 6.85
C GLY A 20 -15.15 -0.37 8.23
N SER A 21 -14.87 -1.67 8.33
CA SER A 21 -14.76 -2.41 9.59
C SER A 21 -13.58 -1.98 10.47
N VAL A 22 -12.56 -1.33 9.88
CA VAL A 22 -11.38 -0.85 10.62
C VAL A 22 -11.32 0.67 10.59
N ASP A 23 -11.14 1.26 11.77
CA ASP A 23 -10.87 2.70 11.89
C ASP A 23 -9.44 3.02 11.43
N PHE A 24 -9.29 3.98 10.52
CA PHE A 24 -8.02 4.49 10.01
C PHE A 24 -7.61 5.84 10.64
N TYR A 25 -8.43 6.40 11.52
CA TYR A 25 -8.09 7.57 12.33
C TYR A 25 -7.19 7.16 13.50
N ARG A 26 -5.92 6.88 13.18
CA ARG A 26 -4.94 6.28 14.08
C ARG A 26 -3.73 7.17 14.32
N GLY A 27 -3.04 6.91 15.42
CA GLY A 27 -1.82 7.63 15.81
C GLY A 27 -0.56 7.21 15.02
N TRP A 28 0.55 7.89 15.29
CA TRP A 28 1.85 7.62 14.66
C TRP A 28 2.30 6.15 14.83
N ASP A 29 2.29 5.66 16.06
CA ASP A 29 2.80 4.31 16.37
C ASP A 29 2.00 3.21 15.65
N GLU A 30 0.69 3.39 15.52
CA GLU A 30 -0.16 2.46 14.77
C GLU A 30 0.14 2.51 13.26
N TYR A 31 0.34 3.70 12.68
CA TYR A 31 0.77 3.80 11.28
C TYR A 31 2.18 3.28 11.04
N LYS A 32 3.07 3.38 12.04
CA LYS A 32 4.42 2.83 11.99
C LYS A 32 4.41 1.31 11.93
N TRP A 33 3.71 0.67 12.86
CA TRP A 33 3.76 -0.78 13.05
C TRP A 33 2.68 -1.54 12.27
N GLY A 34 1.60 -0.87 11.88
CA GLY A 34 0.45 -1.46 11.19
C GLY A 34 -0.73 -1.74 12.11
N PHE A 35 -1.91 -1.90 11.51
CA PHE A 35 -3.17 -2.18 12.22
C PHE A 35 -4.17 -2.88 11.30
N GLY A 36 -5.24 -3.43 11.88
CA GLY A 36 -6.29 -4.16 11.16
C GLY A 36 -5.98 -5.66 10.96
N ASP A 37 -6.71 -6.31 10.05
CA ASP A 37 -6.58 -7.73 9.74
C ASP A 37 -6.18 -7.94 8.28
N LYS A 38 -5.13 -8.73 8.04
CA LYS A 38 -4.66 -9.11 6.70
C LYS A 38 -5.73 -9.87 5.90
N ASN A 39 -6.77 -10.41 6.55
CA ASN A 39 -7.93 -11.04 5.92
C ASN A 39 -9.10 -10.05 5.67
N GLY A 40 -9.06 -8.84 6.22
CA GLY A 40 -10.04 -7.76 6.02
C GLY A 40 -9.39 -6.43 5.69
N GLU A 41 -9.83 -5.33 6.31
CA GLU A 41 -9.16 -4.03 6.17
C GLU A 41 -7.89 -3.95 7.03
N PHE A 42 -6.81 -3.40 6.48
CA PHE A 42 -5.57 -3.23 7.23
C PHE A 42 -4.64 -2.18 6.63
N TRP A 43 -3.66 -1.78 7.44
CA TRP A 43 -2.46 -1.06 7.07
C TRP A 43 -1.24 -1.87 7.48
N LEU A 44 -0.30 -2.11 6.56
CA LEU A 44 0.85 -2.98 6.81
C LEU A 44 1.86 -2.39 7.81
N GLY A 45 1.93 -1.07 7.93
CA GLY A 45 2.92 -0.36 8.74
C GLY A 45 4.02 0.28 7.89
N LEU A 46 4.33 1.55 8.19
CA LEU A 46 5.36 2.32 7.48
C LEU A 46 6.74 1.69 7.62
N GLU A 47 7.07 1.10 8.77
CA GLU A 47 8.35 0.44 8.99
C GLU A 47 8.52 -0.77 8.07
N ASN A 48 7.46 -1.59 7.94
CA ASN A 48 7.45 -2.73 7.04
C ASN A 48 7.57 -2.28 5.57
N ILE A 49 6.85 -1.21 5.19
CA ILE A 49 6.91 -0.64 3.83
C ILE A 49 8.31 -0.09 3.53
N HIS A 50 8.94 0.61 4.47
CA HIS A 50 10.31 1.12 4.34
C HIS A 50 11.31 -0.01 4.14
N VAL A 51 11.28 -1.04 5.01
CA VAL A 51 12.19 -2.18 4.93
C VAL A 51 12.04 -2.91 3.60
N MET A 52 10.81 -3.15 3.14
CA MET A 52 10.58 -3.79 1.84
C MET A 52 11.11 -2.94 0.69
N THR A 53 10.70 -1.68 0.60
CA THR A 53 11.02 -0.80 -0.54
C THR A 53 12.48 -0.36 -0.58
N SER A 54 13.25 -0.61 0.48
CA SER A 54 14.69 -0.35 0.53
C SER A 54 15.55 -1.47 -0.06
N GLN A 55 15.01 -2.69 -0.21
CA GLN A 55 15.77 -3.86 -0.68
C GLN A 55 16.07 -3.84 -2.19
N ARG A 56 15.13 -3.31 -2.98
CA ARG A 56 15.23 -3.22 -4.45
C ARG A 56 14.18 -2.23 -4.98
N ARG A 57 14.13 -2.01 -6.29
CA ARG A 57 13.06 -1.24 -6.91
C ARG A 57 11.74 -2.02 -6.85
N TYR A 58 10.71 -1.40 -6.28
CA TYR A 58 9.33 -1.91 -6.27
C TYR A 58 8.45 -1.01 -7.15
N ARG A 59 7.41 -1.62 -7.72
CA ARG A 59 6.28 -0.92 -8.32
C ARG A 59 5.16 -0.79 -7.30
N LEU A 60 4.34 0.26 -7.42
CA LEU A 60 3.16 0.47 -6.59
C LEU A 60 1.93 0.45 -7.47
N ARG A 61 0.90 -0.27 -7.04
CA ARG A 61 -0.39 -0.33 -7.72
C ARG A 61 -1.50 0.00 -6.74
N PHE A 62 -2.43 0.84 -7.16
CA PHE A 62 -3.69 1.11 -6.50
C PHE A 62 -4.80 0.53 -7.36
N ASP A 63 -5.60 -0.36 -6.79
CA ASP A 63 -6.86 -0.83 -7.36
C ASP A 63 -8.01 -0.17 -6.59
N MET A 64 -8.93 0.46 -7.30
CA MET A 64 -10.03 1.25 -6.74
C MET A 64 -11.35 0.84 -7.38
N GLU A 65 -12.42 0.87 -6.60
CA GLU A 65 -13.79 0.62 -7.03
C GLU A 65 -14.68 1.76 -6.52
N ASP A 66 -15.56 2.29 -7.37
CA ASP A 66 -16.58 3.26 -6.96
C ASP A 66 -17.87 2.59 -6.48
N PHE A 67 -18.81 3.37 -5.97
CA PHE A 67 -20.09 2.86 -5.44
C PHE A 67 -21.00 2.27 -6.52
N GLU A 68 -20.72 2.51 -7.80
CA GLU A 68 -21.43 1.95 -8.94
C GLU A 68 -20.78 0.66 -9.47
N GLY A 69 -19.68 0.21 -8.84
CA GLY A 69 -18.94 -0.99 -9.18
C GLY A 69 -17.92 -0.80 -10.32
N ASN A 70 -17.63 0.44 -10.73
CA ASN A 70 -16.60 0.67 -11.73
C ASN A 70 -15.21 0.56 -11.09
N THR A 71 -14.39 -0.34 -11.62
CA THR A 71 -13.01 -0.53 -11.17
C THR A 71 -12.00 0.23 -12.01
N ARG A 72 -10.99 0.81 -11.37
CA ARG A 72 -9.88 1.54 -12.01
C ARG A 72 -8.57 1.22 -11.32
N TYR A 73 -7.45 1.42 -12.02
CA TYR A 73 -6.14 1.24 -11.40
C TYR A 73 -5.14 2.32 -11.79
N ALA A 74 -4.24 2.60 -10.85
CA ALA A 74 -3.07 3.45 -11.02
C ALA A 74 -1.82 2.65 -10.63
N GLU A 75 -0.84 2.58 -11.52
CA GLU A 75 0.44 1.91 -11.31
C GLU A 75 1.59 2.89 -11.50
N TYR A 76 2.58 2.80 -10.61
CA TYR A 76 3.82 3.56 -10.65
C TYR A 76 4.99 2.60 -10.74
N ASP A 77 5.90 2.84 -11.69
CA ASP A 77 7.04 1.95 -11.95
C ASP A 77 8.19 2.08 -10.92
N GLY A 78 7.99 2.87 -9.88
CA GLY A 78 8.93 3.13 -8.80
C GLY A 78 8.20 3.53 -7.52
N PHE A 79 8.62 2.96 -6.41
CA PHE A 79 8.08 3.27 -5.08
C PHE A 79 9.14 3.03 -4.02
N LYS A 80 9.46 4.09 -3.27
CA LYS A 80 10.39 4.03 -2.13
C LYS A 80 9.96 4.96 -1.01
N VAL A 81 9.94 4.43 0.20
CA VAL A 81 9.63 5.15 1.44
C VAL A 81 10.90 5.28 2.28
N GLY A 82 11.13 6.48 2.81
CA GLY A 82 12.23 6.78 3.73
C GLY A 82 12.08 6.09 5.08
N ASP A 83 13.08 6.25 5.94
CA ASP A 83 13.06 5.75 7.32
C ASP A 83 12.25 6.67 8.26
N GLU A 84 12.16 6.29 9.53
CA GLU A 84 11.48 7.10 10.56
C GLU A 84 12.12 8.49 10.76
N VAL A 85 13.46 8.60 10.66
CA VAL A 85 14.18 9.87 10.82
C VAL A 85 13.75 10.89 9.76
N THR A 86 13.45 10.41 8.55
CA THR A 86 12.91 11.21 7.45
C THR A 86 11.38 11.30 7.44
N ASN A 87 10.72 10.89 8.53
CA ASN A 87 9.26 10.81 8.67
C ASN A 87 8.59 9.95 7.59
N TYR A 88 9.23 8.84 7.19
CA TYR A 88 8.75 7.95 6.14
C TYR A 88 8.38 8.68 4.85
N LYS A 89 9.16 9.71 4.48
CA LYS A 89 8.94 10.50 3.27
C LYS A 89 8.82 9.59 2.04
N LEU A 90 7.89 9.90 1.13
CA LEU A 90 7.89 9.30 -0.20
C LEU A 90 9.13 9.79 -0.96
N VAL A 91 10.16 8.94 -1.01
CA VAL A 91 11.49 9.27 -1.57
C VAL A 91 11.47 9.18 -3.09
N ALA A 92 10.77 8.19 -3.63
CA ALA A 92 10.63 8.01 -5.06
C ALA A 92 9.24 7.51 -5.41
N LEU A 93 8.66 8.14 -6.43
CA LEU A 93 7.47 7.67 -7.13
C LEU A 93 7.79 7.72 -8.63
N GLY A 94 7.60 6.59 -9.30
CA GLY A 94 7.95 6.40 -10.69
C GLY A 94 6.99 7.06 -11.67
N GLU A 95 7.07 6.65 -12.94
CA GLU A 95 6.14 7.08 -13.97
C GLU A 95 4.78 6.44 -13.75
N PHE A 96 3.73 7.25 -13.95
CA PHE A 96 2.35 6.81 -13.85
C PHE A 96 1.90 6.05 -15.10
N SER A 97 1.16 4.98 -14.89
CA SER A 97 0.36 4.31 -15.90
C SER A 97 -0.95 3.83 -15.25
N GLY A 98 -2.06 3.87 -15.97
CA GLY A 98 -3.35 3.51 -15.38
C GLY A 98 -4.48 3.58 -16.37
N LYS A 99 -5.62 2.99 -15.99
CA LYS A 99 -6.86 3.02 -16.75
C LYS A 99 -8.05 3.26 -15.85
#